data_AF-A0AAE0WBS8-F1
#
_entry.id   AF-A0AAE0WBS8-F1
#
_cell.length_a   1.000
_cell.length_b   1.000
_cell.length_c   1.000
_cell.angle_alpha   90.00
_cell.angle_beta   90.00
_cell.angle_gamma   90.00
#
_symmetry.space_group_name_H-M   'P 1'
#
loop_
_entity.id
_entity.type
_entity.pdbx_description
1 polymer ?
#
loop_
_entity_poly.entity_id
_entity_poly.type
_entity_poly.pdbx_seq_one_letter_code
_entity_poly.pdbx_strand_id
1 'polypeptide(L)'
;MCVFVCVTNLCGYIALGVRTVTNLCGYIALGVRTVTNLCGFIALGVRTVTNLCGYIALGVSTVTTLCGFIALGVSTVTILCGFIALGVRTVTTLCGFIALGVRTVTNLCGFIALGVRTVTNLCGYIALGVRTVTNLCGFIALGVRTVTNLCGYIALGVRTVTNLCGFIALGARTVTNLCGYIALGVRTVTNLCGFIALGVRTVTNLCGFIALGVRTVTNLCGFIALGVRTVTNLCGFIALGVRTVTNLCGFIALGVRTVTNLCGFIALGVRTVTNLCGFIALGVRTVTNLCGFIALGVRTVTNLCGYIALGVSKDKVILSDNAF
;
A
#
# COMPACT_ATOMS: atom_id res chain seq x y z
N MET A 1 48.20 -22.60 -27.92
CA MET A 1 48.55 -21.27 -28.48
C MET A 1 47.25 -20.65 -28.99
N CYS A 2 46.55 -19.84 -28.18
CA CYS A 2 45.29 -19.23 -28.59
C CYS A 2 45.61 -18.04 -29.50
N VAL A 3 45.26 -18.14 -30.78
CA VAL A 3 45.36 -17.03 -31.73
C VAL A 3 44.40 -15.94 -31.26
N PHE A 4 44.93 -14.89 -30.63
CA PHE A 4 44.15 -13.73 -30.24
C PHE A 4 43.88 -12.91 -31.50
N VAL A 5 42.77 -13.20 -32.18
CA VAL A 5 42.32 -12.37 -33.31
C VAL A 5 41.65 -11.12 -32.75
N CYS A 6 42.10 -9.95 -33.19
CA CYS A 6 41.35 -8.70 -33.11
C CYS A 6 40.68 -8.48 -34.46
N VAL A 7 39.36 -8.35 -34.49
CA VAL A 7 38.62 -8.13 -35.74
C VAL A 7 38.11 -6.69 -35.77
N THR A 8 38.51 -5.95 -36.80
CA THR A 8 38.17 -4.52 -36.97
C THR A 8 37.64 -4.26 -38.38
N ASN A 9 36.58 -3.45 -38.52
CA ASN A 9 36.08 -2.94 -39.82
C ASN A 9 35.71 -4.04 -40.86
N LEU A 10 34.78 -4.93 -40.52
CA LEU A 10 34.19 -5.89 -41.48
C LEU A 10 32.66 -5.85 -41.44
N CYS A 11 32.05 -6.25 -42.55
CA CYS A 11 30.59 -6.45 -42.65
C CYS A 11 30.32 -7.90 -43.05
N GLY A 12 29.38 -8.57 -42.39
CA GLY A 12 28.89 -9.90 -42.82
C GLY A 12 29.84 -11.08 -42.56
N TYR A 13 30.16 -11.38 -41.30
CA TYR A 13 31.05 -12.51 -40.96
C TYR A 13 30.52 -13.35 -39.79
N ILE A 14 31.16 -14.50 -39.55
CA ILE A 14 30.97 -15.35 -38.37
C ILE A 14 32.32 -15.46 -37.70
N ALA A 15 32.40 -15.29 -36.38
CA ALA A 15 33.66 -15.57 -35.69
C ALA A 15 33.43 -16.29 -34.37
N LEU A 16 34.41 -17.13 -34.09
CA LEU A 16 34.42 -18.11 -33.02
C LEU A 16 35.65 -17.81 -32.16
N GLY A 17 35.47 -17.63 -30.86
CA GLY A 17 36.59 -17.54 -29.92
C GLY A 17 37.45 -16.28 -30.05
N VAL A 18 36.84 -15.11 -30.26
CA VAL A 18 37.56 -13.84 -30.53
C VAL A 18 37.76 -13.03 -29.24
N ARG A 19 38.92 -12.38 -29.11
CA ARG A 19 39.18 -11.51 -27.95
C ARG A 19 38.42 -10.20 -28.05
N THR A 20 38.57 -9.50 -29.16
CA THR A 20 38.04 -8.15 -29.31
C THR A 20 37.51 -7.94 -30.73
N VAL A 21 36.32 -7.36 -30.82
CA VAL A 21 35.60 -7.12 -32.06
C VAL A 21 35.13 -5.66 -32.05
N THR A 22 35.53 -4.85 -33.04
CA THR A 22 35.24 -3.41 -33.05
C THR A 22 34.80 -2.88 -34.43
N ASN A 23 33.80 -1.97 -34.48
CA ASN A 23 33.34 -1.25 -35.69
C ASN A 23 32.81 -2.16 -36.82
N LEU A 24 31.72 -2.91 -36.61
CA LEU A 24 31.18 -3.85 -37.63
C LEU A 24 29.66 -3.77 -37.81
N CYS A 25 29.18 -4.19 -38.98
CA CYS A 25 27.76 -4.28 -39.31
C CYS A 25 27.38 -5.70 -39.77
N GLY A 26 26.36 -6.32 -39.17
CA GLY A 26 25.84 -7.63 -39.58
C GLY A 26 26.79 -8.80 -39.23
N TYR A 27 26.67 -9.36 -38.02
CA TYR A 27 27.62 -10.38 -37.53
C TYR A 27 27.01 -11.46 -36.63
N ILE A 28 27.58 -12.68 -36.64
CA ILE A 28 27.27 -13.76 -35.69
C ILE A 28 28.50 -14.14 -34.87
N ALA A 29 28.40 -13.99 -33.54
CA ALA A 29 29.48 -14.19 -32.59
C ALA A 29 29.25 -15.40 -31.69
N LEU A 30 30.25 -16.27 -31.54
CA LEU A 30 30.28 -17.32 -30.52
C LEU A 30 31.55 -17.17 -29.67
N GLY A 31 31.37 -16.92 -28.37
CA GLY A 31 32.48 -16.85 -27.41
C GLY A 31 33.40 -15.65 -27.64
N VAL A 32 32.88 -14.43 -27.42
CA VAL A 32 33.67 -13.19 -27.60
C VAL A 32 33.90 -12.50 -26.26
N ARG A 33 35.12 -12.02 -26.02
CA ARG A 33 35.40 -11.29 -24.78
C ARG A 33 34.88 -9.86 -24.83
N THR A 34 35.18 -9.08 -25.87
CA THR A 34 34.70 -7.69 -25.95
C THR A 34 34.19 -7.33 -27.34
N VAL A 35 33.02 -6.69 -27.40
CA VAL A 35 32.40 -6.20 -28.64
C VAL A 35 32.09 -4.70 -28.48
N THR A 36 32.55 -3.87 -29.43
CA THR A 36 32.37 -2.40 -29.35
C THR A 36 31.94 -1.80 -30.69
N ASN A 37 30.98 -0.85 -30.70
CA ASN A 37 30.54 -0.09 -31.89
C ASN A 37 30.03 -0.98 -33.05
N LEU A 38 28.87 -1.63 -32.88
CA LEU A 38 28.27 -2.47 -33.94
C LEU A 38 26.79 -2.16 -34.21
N CYS A 39 26.35 -2.44 -35.44
CA CYS A 39 24.96 -2.42 -35.87
C CYS A 39 24.52 -3.81 -36.39
N GLY A 40 23.51 -4.42 -35.75
CA GLY A 40 22.93 -5.70 -36.18
C GLY A 40 23.81 -6.94 -35.92
N PHE A 41 23.59 -7.66 -34.82
CA PHE A 41 24.32 -8.92 -34.57
C PHE A 41 23.55 -9.94 -33.71
N ILE A 42 23.93 -11.22 -33.83
CA ILE A 42 23.50 -12.32 -32.95
C ILE A 42 24.73 -12.81 -32.18
N ALA A 43 24.64 -12.89 -30.85
CA ALA A 43 25.76 -13.38 -30.07
C ALA A 43 25.39 -14.43 -29.01
N LEU A 44 26.28 -15.39 -28.87
CA LEU A 44 26.25 -16.45 -27.87
C LEU A 44 27.52 -16.37 -27.03
N GLY A 45 27.38 -16.07 -25.74
CA GLY A 45 28.48 -16.01 -24.79
C GLY A 45 29.41 -14.82 -25.02
N VAL A 46 28.97 -13.62 -24.64
CA VAL A 46 29.79 -12.40 -24.71
C VAL A 46 30.09 -11.86 -23.32
N ARG A 47 31.35 -11.53 -23.04
CA ARG A 47 31.66 -10.91 -21.75
C ARG A 47 31.21 -9.45 -21.74
N THR A 48 31.72 -8.58 -22.62
CA THR A 48 31.37 -7.15 -22.59
C THR A 48 30.91 -6.62 -23.94
N VAL A 49 29.83 -5.84 -23.94
CA VAL A 49 29.22 -5.22 -25.12
C VAL A 49 29.03 -3.72 -24.89
N THR A 50 29.57 -2.87 -25.77
CA THR A 50 29.52 -1.41 -25.62
C THR A 50 29.18 -0.67 -26.93
N ASN A 51 28.17 0.21 -26.93
CA ASN A 51 27.70 1.04 -28.06
C ASN A 51 27.15 0.25 -29.25
N LEU A 52 25.91 -0.27 -29.17
CA LEU A 52 25.31 -0.99 -30.31
C LEU A 52 23.86 -0.59 -30.63
N CYS A 53 23.43 -0.95 -31.83
CA CYS A 53 22.05 -0.83 -32.32
C CYS A 53 21.57 -2.18 -32.90
N GLY A 54 20.47 -2.73 -32.39
CA GLY A 54 19.82 -3.94 -32.92
C GLY A 54 20.57 -5.25 -32.63
N TYR A 55 20.16 -6.02 -31.61
CA TYR A 55 20.78 -7.33 -31.36
C TYR A 55 19.91 -8.38 -30.66
N ILE A 56 20.32 -9.64 -30.83
CA ILE A 56 19.84 -10.80 -30.07
C ILE A 56 21.03 -11.43 -29.36
N ALA A 57 21.02 -11.54 -28.03
CA ALA A 57 22.08 -12.24 -27.31
C ALA A 57 21.60 -13.28 -26.32
N LEU A 58 22.41 -14.35 -26.22
CA LEU A 58 22.31 -15.42 -25.23
C LEU A 58 23.58 -15.39 -24.37
N GLY A 59 23.43 -15.08 -23.09
CA GLY A 59 24.53 -15.08 -22.12
C GLY A 59 25.51 -13.91 -22.31
N VAL A 60 25.15 -12.73 -21.79
CA VAL A 60 26.01 -11.54 -21.80
C VAL A 60 26.36 -11.11 -20.40
N SER A 61 27.64 -10.86 -20.10
CA SER A 61 28.00 -10.43 -18.75
C SER A 61 27.69 -8.94 -18.51
N THR A 62 28.14 -8.04 -19.38
CA THR A 62 27.96 -6.60 -19.19
C THR A 62 27.57 -5.88 -20.47
N VAL A 63 26.52 -5.06 -20.42
CA VAL A 63 26.06 -4.20 -21.53
C VAL A 63 26.01 -2.74 -21.06
N THR A 64 26.73 -1.84 -21.74
CA THR A 64 26.83 -0.43 -21.29
C THR A 64 25.85 0.52 -21.96
N THR A 65 25.68 0.44 -23.29
CA THR A 65 24.99 1.47 -24.08
C THR A 65 24.35 0.83 -25.31
N LEU A 66 23.02 0.92 -25.45
CA LEU A 66 22.32 0.24 -26.54
C LEU A 66 20.89 0.72 -26.82
N CYS A 67 20.48 0.57 -28.09
CA CYS A 67 19.12 0.76 -28.59
C CYS A 67 18.60 -0.52 -29.28
N GLY A 68 17.43 -1.01 -28.88
CA GLY A 68 16.71 -2.09 -29.58
C GLY A 68 17.31 -3.49 -29.41
N PHE A 69 16.90 -4.27 -28.40
CA PHE A 69 17.39 -5.66 -28.29
C PHE A 69 16.47 -6.69 -27.63
N ILE A 70 16.80 -7.96 -27.87
CA ILE A 70 16.27 -9.14 -27.15
C ILE A 70 17.44 -9.88 -26.48
N ALA A 71 17.40 -10.05 -25.16
CA ALA A 71 18.47 -10.78 -24.46
C ALA A 71 17.95 -11.83 -23.48
N LEU A 72 18.66 -12.96 -23.44
CA LEU A 72 18.46 -14.03 -22.47
C LEU A 72 19.72 -14.17 -21.62
N GLY A 73 19.59 -13.98 -20.31
CA GLY A 73 20.69 -14.14 -19.37
C GLY A 73 21.72 -13.01 -19.45
N VAL A 74 21.40 -11.86 -18.84
CA VAL A 74 22.32 -10.72 -18.75
C VAL A 74 22.67 -10.42 -17.29
N SER A 75 23.95 -10.32 -16.93
CA SER A 75 24.27 -9.91 -15.55
C SER A 75 24.06 -8.42 -15.31
N THR A 76 24.63 -7.51 -16.11
CA THR A 76 24.51 -6.08 -15.85
C THR A 76 24.16 -5.30 -17.11
N VAL A 77 23.11 -4.47 -17.03
CA VAL A 77 22.71 -3.52 -18.08
C VAL A 77 22.78 -2.11 -17.50
N THR A 78 23.49 -1.22 -18.19
CA THR A 78 23.76 0.14 -17.72
C THR A 78 22.80 1.14 -18.35
N ILE A 79 23.01 1.64 -19.57
CA ILE A 79 22.16 2.68 -20.17
C ILE A 79 21.47 2.13 -21.42
N LEU A 80 20.14 2.30 -21.55
CA LEU A 80 19.40 1.73 -22.68
C LEU A 80 18.08 2.42 -23.05
N CYS A 81 17.63 2.16 -24.29
CA CYS A 81 16.27 2.43 -24.75
C CYS A 81 15.70 1.23 -25.54
N GLY A 82 14.47 0.80 -25.23
CA GLY A 82 13.70 -0.13 -26.07
C GLY A 82 14.21 -1.58 -26.10
N PHE A 83 13.92 -2.40 -25.07
CA PHE A 83 14.33 -3.81 -25.09
C PHE A 83 13.36 -4.79 -24.43
N ILE A 84 13.55 -6.07 -24.75
CA ILE A 84 12.93 -7.22 -24.09
C ILE A 84 14.04 -8.10 -23.49
N ALA A 85 13.99 -8.39 -22.19
CA ALA A 85 14.93 -9.37 -21.62
C ALA A 85 14.31 -10.37 -20.67
N LEU A 86 14.95 -11.53 -20.63
CA LEU A 86 14.65 -12.66 -19.78
C LEU A 86 15.88 -12.97 -18.93
N GLY A 87 15.73 -12.87 -17.62
CA GLY A 87 16.80 -13.18 -16.65
C GLY A 87 17.89 -12.11 -16.61
N VAL A 88 17.61 -10.97 -15.98
CA VAL A 88 18.58 -9.89 -15.78
C VAL A 88 18.92 -9.72 -14.31
N ARG A 89 20.22 -9.65 -13.97
CA ARG A 89 20.62 -9.45 -12.56
C ARG A 89 20.51 -7.98 -12.15
N THR A 90 21.09 -7.04 -12.89
CA THR A 90 21.02 -5.62 -12.53
C THR A 90 20.76 -4.72 -13.73
N VAL A 91 19.89 -3.72 -13.57
CA VAL A 91 19.58 -2.69 -14.57
C VAL A 91 19.70 -1.31 -13.93
N THR A 92 20.55 -0.44 -14.47
CA THR A 92 20.90 0.86 -13.85
C THR A 92 20.83 2.02 -14.85
N THR A 93 19.64 2.61 -15.05
CA THR A 93 19.26 3.71 -15.99
C THR A 93 18.64 3.28 -17.33
N LEU A 94 17.38 3.63 -17.56
CA LEU A 94 16.67 3.15 -18.76
C LEU A 94 15.32 3.83 -19.04
N CYS A 95 14.93 3.81 -20.32
CA CYS A 95 13.60 4.18 -20.79
C CYS A 95 12.98 3.08 -21.68
N GLY A 96 11.73 2.69 -21.42
CA GLY A 96 10.92 1.88 -22.34
C GLY A 96 11.37 0.43 -22.49
N PHE A 97 11.00 -0.48 -21.56
CA PHE A 97 11.34 -1.90 -21.70
C PHE A 97 10.30 -2.87 -21.11
N ILE A 98 10.42 -4.13 -21.52
CA ILE A 98 9.69 -5.27 -20.96
C ILE A 98 10.71 -6.27 -20.41
N ALA A 99 10.60 -6.66 -19.14
CA ALA A 99 11.50 -7.68 -18.59
C ALA A 99 10.79 -8.75 -17.76
N LEU A 100 11.32 -9.97 -17.88
CA LEU A 100 10.92 -11.15 -17.13
C LEU A 100 12.10 -11.61 -16.26
N GLY A 101 11.90 -11.61 -14.94
CA GLY A 101 12.90 -12.07 -13.98
C GLY A 101 14.06 -11.10 -13.84
N VAL A 102 13.85 -10.00 -13.10
CA VAL A 102 14.90 -9.01 -12.81
C VAL A 102 15.23 -8.97 -11.33
N ARG A 103 16.51 -9.04 -10.96
CA ARG A 103 16.88 -8.95 -9.54
C ARG A 103 16.86 -7.50 -9.04
N THR A 104 17.51 -6.55 -9.71
CA THR A 104 17.51 -5.14 -9.26
C THR A 104 17.32 -4.16 -10.41
N VAL A 105 16.46 -3.17 -10.21
CA VAL A 105 16.19 -2.08 -11.16
C VAL A 105 16.31 -0.74 -10.47
N THR A 106 17.11 0.19 -11.00
CA THR A 106 17.38 1.50 -10.39
C THR A 106 17.38 2.65 -11.40
N ASN A 107 16.72 3.78 -11.12
CA ASN A 107 16.71 5.02 -11.92
C ASN A 107 16.08 4.90 -13.32
N LEU A 108 14.82 4.47 -13.43
CA LEU A 108 14.15 4.18 -14.71
C LEU A 108 12.79 4.88 -14.91
N CYS A 109 12.41 5.07 -16.17
CA CYS A 109 11.11 5.61 -16.58
C CYS A 109 10.42 4.71 -17.62
N GLY A 110 9.12 4.44 -17.45
CA GLY A 110 8.30 3.82 -18.50
C GLY A 110 8.61 2.35 -18.78
N PHE A 111 8.16 1.41 -17.94
CA PHE A 111 8.42 -0.03 -18.19
C PHE A 111 7.35 -0.99 -17.66
N ILE A 112 7.42 -2.23 -18.15
CA ILE A 112 6.60 -3.35 -17.70
C ILE A 112 7.52 -4.47 -17.23
N ALA A 113 7.36 -4.95 -16.00
CA ALA A 113 8.18 -6.04 -15.49
C ALA A 113 7.39 -7.14 -14.77
N LEU A 114 7.83 -8.37 -14.98
CA LEU A 114 7.29 -9.58 -14.38
C LEU A 114 8.36 -10.23 -13.51
N GLY A 115 8.11 -10.33 -12.20
CA GLY A 115 9.03 -10.94 -11.25
C GLY A 115 10.27 -10.08 -10.99
N VAL A 116 10.12 -9.02 -10.18
CA VAL A 116 11.23 -8.13 -9.80
C VAL A 116 11.54 -8.24 -8.31
N ARG A 117 12.81 -8.42 -7.94
CA ARG A 117 13.17 -8.46 -6.52
C ARG A 117 13.24 -7.06 -5.90
N THR A 118 13.93 -6.10 -6.50
CA THR A 118 14.02 -4.74 -5.94
C THR A 118 13.90 -3.67 -7.02
N VAL A 119 13.11 -2.63 -6.74
CA VAL A 119 12.92 -1.45 -7.61
C VAL A 119 13.14 -0.17 -6.80
N THR A 120 14.00 0.73 -7.28
CA THR A 120 14.36 1.97 -6.54
C THR A 120 14.49 3.20 -7.45
N ASN A 121 13.85 4.34 -7.12
CA ASN A 121 13.92 5.61 -7.86
C ASN A 121 13.37 5.54 -9.29
N LEU A 122 12.07 5.27 -9.47
CA LEU A 122 11.44 5.10 -10.78
C LEU A 122 10.12 5.88 -10.92
N CYS A 123 9.78 6.20 -12.16
CA CYS A 123 8.55 6.90 -12.54
C CYS A 123 7.79 6.17 -13.65
N GLY A 124 6.46 6.02 -13.52
CA GLY A 124 5.59 5.56 -14.60
C GLY A 124 5.79 4.10 -15.03
N TYR A 125 5.27 3.12 -14.27
CA TYR A 125 5.47 1.70 -14.63
C TYR A 125 4.38 0.75 -14.13
N ILE A 126 4.37 -0.45 -14.72
CA ILE A 126 3.48 -1.57 -14.37
C ILE A 126 4.32 -2.78 -13.98
N ALA A 127 4.06 -3.38 -12.82
CA ALA A 127 4.79 -4.58 -12.41
C ALA A 127 3.91 -5.66 -11.78
N LEU A 128 4.16 -6.92 -12.14
CA LEU A 128 3.56 -8.08 -11.48
C LEU A 128 4.64 -8.83 -10.68
N GLY A 129 4.38 -9.07 -9.40
CA GLY A 129 5.26 -9.83 -8.52
C GLY A 129 6.54 -9.07 -8.15
N VAL A 130 6.42 -8.06 -7.29
CA VAL A 130 7.57 -7.27 -6.82
C VAL A 130 7.85 -7.51 -5.33
N ARG A 131 9.10 -7.79 -4.95
CA ARG A 131 9.41 -7.97 -3.54
C ARG A 131 9.57 -6.64 -2.81
N THR A 132 10.34 -5.68 -3.33
CA THR A 132 10.53 -4.38 -2.65
C THR A 132 10.50 -3.21 -3.63
N VAL A 133 9.78 -2.14 -3.28
CA VAL A 133 9.65 -0.90 -4.05
C VAL A 133 9.95 0.30 -3.15
N THR A 134 10.88 1.17 -3.54
CA THR A 134 11.31 2.32 -2.71
C THR A 134 11.54 3.61 -3.51
N ASN A 135 10.96 4.75 -3.09
CA ASN A 135 11.10 6.06 -3.76
C ASN A 135 10.58 6.07 -5.21
N LEU A 136 9.26 6.02 -5.41
CA LEU A 136 8.67 6.00 -6.75
C LEU A 136 7.41 6.85 -6.87
N CYS A 137 7.13 7.29 -8.10
CA CYS A 137 5.99 8.12 -8.46
C CYS A 137 5.20 7.50 -9.63
N GLY A 138 3.88 7.39 -9.52
CA GLY A 138 2.99 6.99 -10.61
C GLY A 138 3.17 5.55 -11.08
N PHE A 139 2.52 4.58 -10.41
CA PHE A 139 2.65 3.18 -10.81
C PHE A 139 1.39 2.33 -10.58
N ILE A 140 1.39 1.13 -11.14
CA ILE A 140 0.39 0.09 -10.90
C ILE A 140 1.12 -1.22 -10.64
N ALA A 141 0.81 -1.91 -9.55
CA ALA A 141 1.46 -3.18 -9.27
C ALA A 141 0.55 -4.20 -8.61
N LEU A 142 0.77 -5.46 -8.99
CA LEU A 142 0.05 -6.62 -8.49
C LEU A 142 1.02 -7.55 -7.76
N GLY A 143 0.72 -7.88 -6.52
CA GLY A 143 1.54 -8.75 -5.67
C GLY A 143 2.84 -8.07 -5.25
N VAL A 144 2.75 -7.11 -4.32
CA VAL A 144 3.94 -6.42 -3.78
C VAL A 144 4.18 -6.79 -2.33
N ARG A 145 5.41 -7.16 -1.96
CA ARG A 145 5.69 -7.47 -0.54
C ARG A 145 5.90 -6.19 0.28
N THR A 146 6.74 -5.25 -0.16
CA THR A 146 7.00 -4.02 0.60
C THR A 146 7.04 -2.78 -0.29
N VAL A 147 6.39 -1.70 0.14
CA VAL A 147 6.34 -0.39 -0.55
C VAL A 147 6.68 0.72 0.44
N THR A 148 7.69 1.55 0.14
CA THR A 148 8.16 2.63 1.04
C THR A 148 8.46 3.95 0.34
N ASN A 149 7.93 5.08 0.80
CA ASN A 149 8.15 6.44 0.25
C ASN A 149 7.64 6.59 -1.20
N LEU A 150 6.31 6.58 -1.40
CA LEU A 150 5.73 6.69 -2.76
C LEU A 150 4.55 7.66 -2.85
N CYS A 151 4.37 8.21 -4.05
CA CYS A 151 3.27 9.14 -4.38
C CYS A 151 2.49 8.67 -5.62
N GLY A 152 1.15 8.66 -5.54
CA GLY A 152 0.26 8.38 -6.67
C GLY A 152 0.30 6.92 -7.15
N TYR A 153 -0.47 6.03 -6.51
CA TYR A 153 -0.34 4.57 -6.73
C TYR A 153 -1.68 3.80 -6.68
N ILE A 154 -1.75 2.69 -7.44
CA ILE A 154 -2.79 1.65 -7.35
C ILE A 154 -2.17 0.25 -7.16
N ALA A 155 -2.48 -0.40 -6.02
CA ALA A 155 -2.00 -1.74 -5.70
C ALA A 155 -3.08 -2.80 -5.60
N LEU A 156 -2.71 -4.02 -6.01
CA LEU A 156 -3.45 -5.23 -5.75
C LEU A 156 -2.56 -6.21 -4.96
N GLY A 157 -2.92 -6.49 -3.70
CA GLY A 157 -2.22 -7.44 -2.84
C GLY A 157 -0.86 -6.94 -2.35
N VAL A 158 -0.87 -6.12 -1.29
CA VAL A 158 0.36 -5.60 -0.66
C VAL A 158 0.54 -6.13 0.76
N ARG A 159 1.74 -6.58 1.11
CA ARG A 159 1.99 -6.98 2.51
C ARG A 159 2.26 -5.77 3.40
N THR A 160 3.16 -4.88 3.05
CA THR A 160 3.49 -3.70 3.89
C THR A 160 3.61 -2.42 3.07
N VAL A 161 2.99 -1.34 3.56
CA VAL A 161 2.98 -0.01 2.94
C VAL A 161 3.37 1.03 3.99
N THR A 162 4.39 1.85 3.72
CA THR A 162 4.91 2.83 4.68
C THR A 162 5.25 4.17 4.02
N ASN A 163 4.84 5.31 4.60
CA ASN A 163 5.16 6.66 4.11
C ASN A 163 4.67 6.90 2.67
N LEU A 164 3.34 6.90 2.43
CA LEU A 164 2.78 7.16 1.11
C LEU A 164 1.74 8.29 1.10
N CYS A 165 1.63 8.96 -0.04
CA CYS A 165 0.61 9.98 -0.32
C CYS A 165 -0.19 9.62 -1.58
N GLY A 166 -1.52 9.69 -1.52
CA GLY A 166 -2.38 9.49 -2.70
C GLY A 166 -2.36 8.06 -3.23
N PHE A 167 -2.96 7.13 -2.48
CA PHE A 167 -2.85 5.69 -2.77
C PHE A 167 -4.23 5.00 -2.82
N ILE A 168 -4.35 3.94 -3.63
CA ILE A 168 -5.48 3.01 -3.65
C ILE A 168 -4.94 1.60 -3.49
N ALA A 169 -5.37 0.85 -2.47
CA ALA A 169 -5.00 -0.57 -2.36
C ALA A 169 -6.19 -1.49 -2.16
N LEU A 170 -6.16 -2.61 -2.86
CA LEU A 170 -7.01 -3.76 -2.60
C LEU A 170 -6.16 -4.86 -1.96
N GLY A 171 -6.46 -5.20 -0.71
CA GLY A 171 -5.80 -6.25 0.05
C GLY A 171 -4.43 -5.82 0.60
N ALA A 172 -4.42 -5.12 1.74
CA ALA A 172 -3.19 -4.75 2.43
C ALA A 172 -3.06 -5.42 3.81
N ARG A 173 -1.88 -5.94 4.18
CA ARG A 173 -1.69 -6.46 5.54
C ARG A 173 -1.37 -5.35 6.54
N THR A 174 -0.41 -4.48 6.24
CA THR A 174 -0.05 -3.36 7.15
C THR A 174 0.15 -2.06 6.39
N VAL A 175 -0.43 -0.98 6.88
CA VAL A 175 -0.37 0.36 6.28
C VAL A 175 -0.02 1.38 7.38
N THR A 176 1.06 2.14 7.21
CA THR A 176 1.59 3.04 8.26
C THR A 176 2.08 4.40 7.73
N ASN A 177 1.73 5.52 8.36
CA ASN A 177 2.14 6.87 7.98
C ASN A 177 1.69 7.25 6.55
N LEU A 178 0.38 7.36 6.29
CA LEU A 178 -0.13 7.78 4.98
C LEU A 178 -1.10 8.95 5.05
N CYS A 179 -1.17 9.69 3.94
CA CYS A 179 -2.09 10.80 3.70
C CYS A 179 -2.91 10.55 2.43
N GLY A 180 -4.24 10.67 2.50
CA GLY A 180 -5.13 10.60 1.32
C GLY A 180 -5.17 9.19 0.69
N TYR A 181 -5.96 8.29 1.29
CA TYR A 181 -5.92 6.86 0.95
C TYR A 181 -7.32 6.26 0.76
N ILE A 182 -7.45 5.26 -0.13
CA ILE A 182 -8.63 4.41 -0.26
C ILE A 182 -8.20 2.95 -0.18
N ALA A 183 -8.82 2.17 0.72
CA ALA A 183 -8.50 0.76 0.86
C ALA A 183 -9.69 -0.17 0.94
N LEU A 184 -9.49 -1.36 0.39
CA LEU A 184 -10.42 -2.46 0.50
C LEU A 184 -9.67 -3.66 1.10
N GLY A 185 -10.10 -4.14 2.27
CA GLY A 185 -9.50 -5.29 2.95
C GLY A 185 -8.13 -5.00 3.55
N VAL A 186 -8.09 -4.33 4.71
CA VAL A 186 -6.83 -4.02 5.41
C VAL A 186 -6.77 -4.68 6.78
N ARG A 187 -5.66 -5.33 7.12
CA ARG A 187 -5.52 -5.91 8.46
C ARG A 187 -5.14 -4.85 9.50
N THR A 188 -4.14 -4.01 9.27
CA THR A 188 -3.72 -3.01 10.26
C THR A 188 -3.42 -1.66 9.60
N VAL A 189 -3.93 -0.58 10.19
CA VAL A 189 -3.75 0.81 9.72
C VAL A 189 -3.30 1.67 10.91
N THR A 190 -2.17 2.37 10.78
CA THR A 190 -1.59 3.17 11.88
C THR A 190 -1.08 4.54 11.42
N ASN A 191 -1.37 5.63 12.15
CA ASN A 191 -0.87 6.98 11.83
C ASN A 191 -1.28 7.47 10.42
N LEU A 192 -2.58 7.60 10.14
CA LEU A 192 -3.06 8.12 8.84
C LEU A 192 -3.94 9.38 8.99
N CYS A 193 -3.97 10.18 7.93
CA CYS A 193 -4.93 11.28 7.77
C CYS A 193 -5.68 11.18 6.43
N GLY A 194 -7.00 11.41 6.46
CA GLY A 194 -7.85 11.44 5.25
C GLY A 194 -7.96 10.07 4.56
N PHE A 195 -8.77 9.19 5.12
CA PHE A 195 -8.86 7.79 4.66
C PHE A 195 -10.31 7.33 4.40
N ILE A 196 -10.49 6.41 3.45
CA ILE A 196 -11.74 5.68 3.23
C ILE A 196 -11.41 4.18 3.18
N ALA A 197 -12.09 3.37 4.00
CA ALA A 197 -11.83 1.93 4.03
C ALA A 197 -13.07 1.05 4.08
N LEU A 198 -12.95 -0.13 3.47
CA LEU A 198 -13.92 -1.21 3.63
C LEU A 198 -13.20 -2.45 4.16
N GLY A 199 -13.67 -2.98 5.28
CA GLY A 199 -13.13 -4.18 5.91
C GLY A 199 -11.75 -3.96 6.52
N VAL A 200 -11.70 -3.32 7.70
CA VAL A 200 -10.45 -3.10 8.43
C VAL A 200 -10.44 -3.87 9.75
N ARG A 201 -9.37 -4.61 10.05
CA ARG A 201 -9.29 -5.29 11.35
C ARG A 201 -8.88 -4.34 12.46
N THR A 202 -7.81 -3.56 12.30
CA THR A 202 -7.35 -2.64 13.37
C THR A 202 -6.96 -1.27 12.82
N VAL A 203 -7.41 -0.21 13.49
CA VAL A 203 -7.11 1.19 13.17
C VAL A 203 -6.62 1.91 14.43
N THR A 204 -5.45 2.56 14.36
CA THR A 204 -4.81 3.24 15.51
C THR A 204 -4.26 4.61 15.12
N ASN A 205 -4.48 5.67 15.92
CA ASN A 205 -3.87 7.01 15.74
C ASN A 205 -4.21 7.67 14.39
N LEU A 206 -5.50 7.91 14.09
CA LEU A 206 -5.94 8.46 12.80
C LEU A 206 -6.80 9.72 12.95
N CYS A 207 -6.79 10.59 11.94
CA CYS A 207 -7.70 11.75 11.83
C CYS A 207 -8.45 11.78 10.49
N GLY A 208 -9.74 12.08 10.50
CA GLY A 208 -10.55 12.26 9.29
C GLY A 208 -10.74 10.96 8.50
N PHE A 209 -11.66 10.10 8.93
CA PHE A 209 -11.83 8.75 8.38
C PHE A 209 -13.29 8.37 8.09
N ILE A 210 -13.52 7.55 7.07
CA ILE A 210 -14.81 6.88 6.80
C ILE A 210 -14.56 5.37 6.64
N ALA A 211 -15.28 4.53 7.39
CA ALA A 211 -15.12 3.08 7.31
C ALA A 211 -16.41 2.27 7.29
N LEU A 212 -16.36 1.19 6.53
CA LEU A 212 -17.34 0.12 6.59
C LEU A 212 -16.70 -1.16 7.13
N GLY A 213 -17.20 -1.69 8.25
CA GLY A 213 -16.76 -2.94 8.84
C GLY A 213 -15.38 -2.85 9.49
N VAL A 214 -15.31 -2.36 10.73
CA VAL A 214 -14.06 -2.26 11.49
C VAL A 214 -14.10 -3.10 12.76
N ARG A 215 -13.06 -3.88 13.03
CA ARG A 215 -13.03 -4.67 14.28
C ARG A 215 -12.56 -3.81 15.46
N THR A 216 -11.43 -3.13 15.38
CA THR A 216 -10.91 -2.30 16.50
C THR A 216 -10.48 -0.93 16.02
N VAL A 217 -10.86 0.10 16.78
CA VAL A 217 -10.56 1.52 16.51
C VAL A 217 -10.05 2.16 17.80
N THR A 218 -8.84 2.74 17.79
CA THR A 218 -8.21 3.29 19.00
C THR A 218 -7.50 4.63 18.73
N ASN A 219 -7.68 5.66 19.57
CA ASN A 219 -7.01 6.96 19.45
C ASN A 219 -7.30 7.68 18.11
N LEU A 220 -8.54 8.09 17.83
CA LEU A 220 -8.87 8.86 16.61
C LEU A 220 -9.70 10.11 16.90
N CYS A 221 -9.63 11.06 15.96
CA CYS A 221 -10.51 12.20 15.87
C CYS A 221 -11.23 12.29 14.51
N GLY A 222 -12.52 12.64 14.50
CA GLY A 222 -13.28 12.90 13.27
C GLY A 222 -13.51 11.66 12.40
N PHE A 223 -14.47 10.82 12.78
CA PHE A 223 -14.70 9.53 12.14
C PHE A 223 -16.19 9.29 11.80
N ILE A 224 -16.46 8.52 10.74
CA ILE A 224 -17.78 7.96 10.43
C ILE A 224 -17.60 6.47 10.16
N ALA A 225 -18.38 5.61 10.83
CA ALA A 225 -18.35 4.18 10.50
C ALA A 225 -19.63 3.40 10.72
N LEU A 226 -19.72 2.34 9.91
CA LEU A 226 -20.80 1.38 9.97
C LEU A 226 -20.22 -0.02 10.28
N GLY A 227 -20.73 -0.64 11.34
CA GLY A 227 -20.32 -1.96 11.82
C GLY A 227 -18.95 -1.93 12.51
N VAL A 228 -18.89 -1.43 13.75
CA VAL A 228 -17.65 -1.42 14.54
C VAL A 228 -17.74 -2.32 15.76
N ARG A 229 -16.75 -3.20 15.99
CA ARG A 229 -16.79 -4.06 17.20
C ARG A 229 -16.32 -3.32 18.45
N THR A 230 -15.21 -2.61 18.38
CA THR A 230 -14.58 -1.96 19.56
C THR A 230 -14.05 -0.59 19.19
N VAL A 231 -14.34 0.41 20.03
CA VAL A 231 -13.95 1.81 19.87
C VAL A 231 -13.40 2.32 21.21
N THR A 232 -12.18 2.84 21.24
CA THR A 232 -11.53 3.30 22.49
C THR A 232 -10.78 4.62 22.31
N ASN A 233 -10.89 5.57 23.23
CA ASN A 233 -10.13 6.84 23.23
C ASN A 233 -10.37 7.66 21.94
N LEU A 234 -11.59 8.14 21.68
CA LEU A 234 -11.92 8.90 20.47
C LEU A 234 -12.67 10.21 20.77
N CYS A 235 -12.55 11.18 19.85
CA CYS A 235 -13.33 12.41 19.85
C CYS A 235 -14.02 12.67 18.50
N GLY A 236 -15.29 13.09 18.51
CA GLY A 236 -16.02 13.46 17.28
C GLY A 236 -16.29 12.27 16.35
N PHE A 237 -17.27 11.42 16.69
CA PHE A 237 -17.54 10.18 15.95
C PHE A 237 -19.04 9.96 15.66
N ILE A 238 -19.36 9.50 14.45
CA ILE A 238 -20.70 9.01 14.07
C ILE A 238 -20.63 7.52 13.73
N ALA A 239 -21.40 6.69 14.43
CA ALA A 239 -21.39 5.25 14.25
C ALA A 239 -22.76 4.64 13.99
N LEU A 240 -22.80 3.55 13.22
CA LEU A 240 -23.97 2.67 13.17
C LEU A 240 -23.55 1.23 13.44
N GLY A 241 -24.17 0.59 14.44
CA GLY A 241 -23.89 -0.78 14.83
C GLY A 241 -22.53 -0.92 15.54
N VAL A 242 -22.47 -0.53 16.81
CA VAL A 242 -21.24 -0.65 17.62
C VAL A 242 -21.42 -1.63 18.78
N ARG A 243 -20.46 -2.54 18.98
CA ARG A 243 -20.55 -3.47 20.13
C ARG A 243 -20.03 -2.86 21.43
N THR A 244 -18.90 -2.18 21.42
CA THR A 244 -18.27 -1.63 22.63
C THR A 244 -17.63 -0.28 22.34
N VAL A 245 -17.87 0.68 23.24
CA VAL A 245 -17.36 2.06 23.18
C VAL A 245 -16.81 2.43 24.56
N THR A 246 -15.55 2.87 24.63
CA THR A 246 -14.89 3.23 25.91
C THR A 246 -14.09 4.53 25.81
N ASN A 247 -14.15 5.43 26.80
CA ASN A 247 -13.34 6.65 26.89
C ASN A 247 -13.50 7.56 25.65
N LEU A 248 -14.67 8.17 25.46
CA LEU A 248 -14.96 9.02 24.28
C LEU A 248 -15.63 10.34 24.65
N CYS A 249 -15.45 11.35 23.79
CA CYS A 249 -16.15 12.63 23.86
C CYS A 249 -16.79 13.03 22.51
N GLY A 250 -18.03 13.52 22.53
CA GLY A 250 -18.71 14.03 21.33
C GLY A 250 -19.05 12.94 20.31
N PHE A 251 -20.13 12.20 20.53
CA PHE A 251 -20.47 11.02 19.73
C PHE A 251 -21.96 10.93 19.38
N ILE A 252 -22.26 10.39 18.20
CA ILE A 252 -23.60 9.97 17.78
C ILE A 252 -23.56 8.51 17.34
N ALA A 253 -24.42 7.63 17.89
CA ALA A 253 -24.63 6.34 17.23
C ALA A 253 -26.00 5.72 17.32
N LEU A 254 -26.22 4.79 16.39
CA LEU A 254 -27.39 3.94 16.35
C LEU A 254 -26.97 2.48 16.58
N GLY A 255 -27.59 1.82 17.54
CA GLY A 255 -27.38 0.41 17.87
C GLY A 255 -26.04 0.17 18.58
N VAL A 256 -25.96 0.49 19.88
CA VAL A 256 -24.75 0.25 20.68
C VAL A 256 -25.00 -0.80 21.77
N ARG A 257 -24.11 -1.79 21.92
CA ARG A 257 -24.30 -2.79 23.00
C ARG A 257 -23.78 -2.29 24.36
N THR A 258 -22.59 -1.71 24.40
CA THR A 258 -21.96 -1.28 25.66
C THR A 258 -21.23 0.04 25.48
N VAL A 259 -21.41 0.94 26.44
CA VAL A 259 -20.84 2.30 26.45
C VAL A 259 -20.29 2.56 27.85
N THR A 260 -19.02 2.93 27.98
CA THR A 260 -18.36 3.16 29.28
C THR A 260 -17.47 4.40 29.27
N ASN A 261 -17.50 5.23 30.33
CA ASN A 261 -16.61 6.40 30.50
C ASN A 261 -16.72 7.40 29.32
N LEU A 262 -17.87 8.06 29.14
CA LEU A 262 -18.08 9.01 28.04
C LEU A 262 -18.65 10.36 28.50
N CYS A 263 -18.39 11.41 27.70
CA CYS A 263 -19.02 12.71 27.83
C CYS A 263 -19.62 13.21 26.49
N GLY A 264 -20.82 13.80 26.52
CA GLY A 264 -21.44 14.42 25.33
C GLY A 264 -21.83 13.41 24.25
N PHE A 265 -22.91 12.65 24.48
CA PHE A 265 -23.30 11.51 23.65
C PHE A 265 -24.78 11.52 23.26
N ILE A 266 -25.08 11.17 22.00
CA ILE A 266 -26.43 10.91 21.52
C ILE A 266 -26.49 9.48 20.99
N ALA A 267 -27.43 8.65 21.46
CA ALA A 267 -27.66 7.37 20.79
C ALA A 267 -29.08 6.82 20.78
N LEU A 268 -29.30 5.97 19.80
CA LEU A 268 -30.55 5.25 19.57
C LEU A 268 -30.29 3.75 19.73
N GLY A 269 -30.94 3.12 20.71
CA GLY A 269 -30.82 1.70 21.00
C GLY A 269 -29.51 1.33 21.67
N VAL A 270 -29.43 1.49 23.00
CA VAL A 270 -28.24 1.11 23.79
C VAL A 270 -28.55 0.01 24.79
N ARG A 271 -27.77 -1.08 24.83
CA ARG A 271 -28.02 -2.13 25.83
C ARG A 271 -27.51 -1.75 27.22
N THR A 272 -26.28 -1.28 27.34
CA THR A 272 -25.68 -0.96 28.66
C THR A 272 -24.85 0.31 28.59
N VAL A 273 -24.98 1.16 29.61
CA VAL A 273 -24.28 2.45 29.73
C VAL A 273 -23.74 2.60 31.16
N THR A 274 -22.45 2.91 31.30
CA THR A 274 -21.80 3.03 32.62
C THR A 274 -20.86 4.25 32.70
N ASN A 275 -20.85 5.00 33.80
CA ASN A 275 -19.92 6.13 34.03
C ASN A 275 -19.97 7.20 32.92
N LEU A 276 -21.07 7.94 32.76
CA LEU A 276 -21.19 8.98 31.74
C LEU A 276 -21.66 10.33 32.30
N CYS A 277 -21.30 11.41 31.61
CA CYS A 277 -21.86 12.75 31.81
C CYS A 277 -22.42 13.36 30.50
N GLY A 278 -23.59 14.00 30.55
CA GLY A 278 -24.16 14.72 29.40
C GLY A 278 -24.57 13.81 28.24
N PHE A 279 -25.66 13.04 28.38
CA PHE A 279 -26.12 12.15 27.30
C PHE A 279 -27.62 12.25 26.99
N ILE A 280 -27.95 11.96 25.74
CA ILE A 280 -29.32 11.80 25.22
C ILE A 280 -29.44 10.39 24.63
N ALA A 281 -30.37 9.56 25.10
CA ALA A 281 -30.57 8.24 24.52
C ALA A 281 -32.02 7.78 24.40
N LEU A 282 -32.36 7.13 23.29
CA LEU A 282 -33.66 6.46 23.11
C LEU A 282 -33.47 4.95 23.16
N GLY A 283 -34.22 4.25 24.02
CA GLY A 283 -34.20 2.81 24.19
C GLY A 283 -32.92 2.31 24.86
N VAL A 284 -32.84 2.41 26.20
CA VAL A 284 -31.68 1.96 26.99
C VAL A 284 -32.04 0.82 27.94
N ARG A 285 -31.33 -0.31 27.90
CA ARG A 285 -31.68 -1.42 28.81
C ARG A 285 -31.12 -1.23 30.23
N THR A 286 -29.85 -0.83 30.37
CA THR A 286 -29.24 -0.65 31.70
C THR A 286 -28.38 0.60 31.76
N VAL A 287 -28.48 1.35 32.86
CA VAL A 287 -27.74 2.60 33.11
C VAL A 287 -27.17 2.59 34.54
N THR A 288 -25.87 2.87 34.71
CA THR A 288 -25.18 2.83 36.01
C THR A 288 -24.17 3.99 36.17
N ASN A 289 -24.21 4.78 37.26
CA ASN A 289 -23.28 5.90 37.52
C ASN A 289 -23.32 7.00 36.45
N LEU A 290 -24.40 7.79 36.37
CA LEU A 290 -24.53 8.85 35.36
C LEU A 290 -24.94 10.22 35.90
N CYS A 291 -24.41 11.27 35.28
CA CYS A 291 -24.71 12.66 35.60
C CYS A 291 -25.23 13.44 34.36
N GLY A 292 -26.32 14.20 34.48
CA GLY A 292 -26.80 15.09 33.41
C GLY A 292 -27.33 14.35 32.19
N PHE A 293 -28.54 13.77 32.26
CA PHE A 293 -29.05 12.98 31.14
C PHE A 293 -30.53 13.06 30.79
N ILE A 294 -30.82 12.71 29.54
CA ILE A 294 -32.16 12.61 28.99
C ILE A 294 -32.31 11.23 28.33
N ALA A 295 -33.24 10.40 28.79
CA ALA A 295 -33.50 9.10 28.18
C ALA A 295 -34.97 8.75 28.05
N LEU A 296 -35.37 8.16 26.92
CA LEU A 296 -36.70 7.56 26.73
C LEU A 296 -36.58 6.04 26.67
N GLY A 297 -37.42 5.30 27.38
CA GLY A 297 -37.47 3.84 27.37
C GLY A 297 -36.28 3.19 28.06
N VAL A 298 -36.10 3.46 29.36
CA VAL A 298 -35.02 2.86 30.16
C VAL A 298 -35.52 1.65 30.96
N ARG A 299 -34.80 0.52 31.01
CA ARG A 299 -35.27 -0.63 31.80
C ARG A 299 -34.69 -0.68 33.22
N THR A 300 -33.41 -0.37 33.42
CA THR A 300 -32.78 -0.43 34.75
C THR A 300 -31.81 0.71 34.94
N VAL A 301 -31.79 1.27 36.15
CA VAL A 301 -31.20 2.56 36.47
C VAL A 301 -30.58 2.49 37.87
N THR A 302 -29.29 2.82 38.02
CA THR A 302 -28.59 2.84 39.32
C THR A 302 -27.59 4.00 39.40
N ASN A 303 -27.46 4.64 40.59
CA ASN A 303 -26.55 5.75 40.91
C ASN A 303 -26.55 6.91 39.90
N LEU A 304 -27.48 7.88 40.04
CA LEU A 304 -27.58 9.00 39.08
C LEU A 304 -27.77 10.35 39.75
N CYS A 305 -27.32 11.39 39.06
CA CYS A 305 -27.49 12.78 39.43
C CYS A 305 -27.94 13.61 38.21
N GLY A 306 -28.93 14.50 38.36
CA GLY A 306 -29.40 15.41 37.29
C GLY A 306 -29.93 14.71 36.05
N TYR A 307 -31.19 14.28 36.04
CA TYR A 307 -31.73 13.48 34.94
C TYR A 307 -33.21 13.63 34.62
N ILE A 308 -33.54 13.28 33.38
CA ILE A 308 -34.89 13.18 32.83
C ILE A 308 -35.02 11.80 32.17
N ALA A 309 -35.84 10.92 32.75
CA ALA A 309 -36.10 9.59 32.20
C ALA A 309 -37.60 9.34 32.05
N LEU A 310 -38.06 8.99 30.84
CA LEU A 310 -39.46 8.66 30.56
C LEU A 310 -39.58 7.17 30.16
N GLY A 311 -40.56 6.46 30.72
CA GLY A 311 -40.81 5.04 30.40
C GLY A 311 -39.85 4.06 31.09
N VAL A 312 -39.63 4.21 32.39
CA VAL A 312 -38.77 3.31 33.19
C VAL A 312 -39.52 2.04 33.62
N SER A 313 -39.03 0.83 33.30
CA SER A 313 -39.71 -0.43 33.68
C SER A 313 -39.01 -1.24 34.79
N LYS A 314 -39.64 -1.21 35.97
CA LYS A 314 -39.32 -1.77 37.30
C LYS A 314 -38.69 -0.79 38.29
N ASP A 315 -39.51 -0.51 39.32
CA ASP A 315 -39.23 -0.05 40.68
C ASP A 315 -38.83 1.41 40.95
N LYS A 316 -39.21 2.34 40.06
CA LYS A 316 -39.69 3.70 40.38
C LYS A 316 -39.79 4.48 39.07
N VAL A 317 -40.99 4.91 38.71
CA VAL A 317 -41.12 6.10 37.86
C VAL A 317 -40.66 7.27 38.75
N ILE A 318 -39.37 7.59 38.73
CA ILE A 318 -38.90 8.85 39.33
C ILE A 318 -39.08 9.91 38.25
N LEU A 319 -40.28 10.47 38.19
CA LEU A 319 -40.42 11.87 37.84
C LEU A 319 -40.04 12.63 39.11
N SER A 320 -38.78 13.03 39.27
CA SER A 320 -38.43 13.99 40.31
C SER A 320 -38.05 15.30 39.63
N ASP A 321 -38.94 16.27 39.82
CA ASP A 321 -38.77 17.68 39.55
C ASP A 321 -37.58 18.32 40.31
N ASN A 322 -37.14 19.47 39.74
CA ASN A 322 -36.41 20.61 40.31
C ASN A 322 -34.86 20.53 40.32
N ALA A 323 -34.10 21.54 39.88
CA ALA A 323 -34.38 22.96 39.70
C ALA A 323 -33.56 23.59 38.55
N PHE A 324 -34.02 24.78 38.13
CA PHE A 324 -33.45 25.79 37.22
C PHE A 324 -31.93 25.78 36.99
#